data_AF-A0A4Y8JLB0-F1
#
_entry.id   AF-A0A4Y8JLB0-F1
#
_cell.length_a   1.000
_cell.length_b   1.000
_cell.length_c   1.000
_cell.angle_alpha   90.00
_cell.angle_beta   90.00
_cell.angle_gamma   90.00
#
_symmetry.space_group_name_H-M   'P 1'
#
loop_
_entity.id
_entity.type
_entity.pdbx_description
1 polymer ?
#
loop_
_entity_poly.entity_id
_entity_poly.type
_entity_poly.pdbx_seq_one_letter_code
_entity_poly.pdbx_strand_id
1 'polypeptide(L)'
;MSNTESGDGAERYNTNQNGSEQSMVPVERTPAEAADRLSRKFAQESRLRILRSKAAVARSEVDALAAVHLDPDTLEDLLDTASPRAAERLRTSEHEISVRVADARQKAEAAEAAYEQAVLDDFDEAER
;
A
#
# COMPACT_ATOMS: atom_id res chain seq x y z
N MET A 1 53.91 -52.48 -48.02
CA MET A 1 52.78 -53.07 -48.76
C MET A 1 51.60 -53.13 -47.79
N SER A 2 50.45 -52.69 -48.30
CA SER A 2 49.17 -52.53 -47.64
C SER A 2 48.66 -53.79 -46.93
N ASN A 3 47.94 -53.63 -45.82
CA ASN A 3 46.48 -53.79 -45.82
C ASN A 3 45.87 -53.48 -44.45
N THR A 4 44.93 -52.54 -44.48
CA THR A 4 43.83 -52.35 -43.54
C THR A 4 42.88 -53.54 -43.57
N GLU A 5 42.45 -54.02 -42.40
CA GLU A 5 41.17 -54.72 -42.26
C GLU A 5 40.50 -54.29 -40.96
N SER A 6 39.30 -53.73 -41.12
CA SER A 6 38.39 -53.30 -40.06
C SER A 6 37.78 -54.51 -39.37
N GLY A 7 37.77 -54.49 -38.04
CA GLY A 7 37.05 -55.46 -37.21
C GLY A 7 36.33 -54.73 -36.10
N ASP A 8 35.01 -54.62 -36.26
CA ASP A 8 34.04 -54.06 -35.32
C ASP A 8 34.07 -54.82 -33.98
N GLY A 9 34.12 -54.09 -32.87
CA GLY A 9 34.31 -54.65 -31.54
C GLY A 9 34.02 -53.62 -30.46
N ALA A 10 32.79 -53.66 -29.95
CA ALA A 10 32.35 -52.93 -28.78
C ALA A 10 33.32 -53.08 -27.60
N GLU A 11 33.59 -51.99 -26.87
CA GLU A 11 33.24 -51.89 -25.44
C GLU A 11 33.66 -50.53 -24.83
N ARG A 12 32.61 -49.76 -24.49
CA ARG A 12 32.42 -49.05 -23.21
C ARG A 12 33.61 -48.23 -22.66
N TYR A 13 33.63 -46.95 -23.02
CA TYR A 13 34.11 -45.91 -22.11
C TYR A 13 32.93 -45.06 -21.66
N ASN A 14 32.52 -45.33 -20.41
CA ASN A 14 31.59 -44.52 -19.62
C ASN A 14 32.10 -43.08 -19.54
N THR A 15 31.57 -42.21 -20.39
CA THR A 15 31.65 -40.77 -20.21
C THR A 15 30.59 -40.41 -19.18
N ASN A 16 30.96 -40.39 -17.90
CA ASN A 16 30.17 -39.74 -16.87
C ASN A 16 30.24 -38.22 -17.07
N GLN A 17 29.53 -37.73 -18.08
CA GLN A 17 29.07 -36.34 -18.16
C GLN A 17 27.66 -36.29 -17.58
N ASN A 18 27.55 -36.44 -16.26
CA ASN A 18 26.39 -35.90 -15.53
C ASN A 18 26.74 -34.48 -15.12
N GLY A 19 26.83 -33.59 -16.13
CA GLY A 19 26.52 -32.20 -15.91
C GLY A 19 25.07 -32.18 -15.43
N SER A 20 24.87 -31.77 -14.19
CA SER A 20 23.56 -31.62 -13.59
C SER A 20 22.82 -30.55 -14.39
N GLU A 21 22.11 -30.99 -15.42
CA GLU A 21 20.98 -30.27 -15.98
C GLU A 21 20.02 -30.08 -14.80
N GLN A 22 20.15 -28.92 -14.15
CA GLN A 22 19.05 -28.33 -13.41
C GLN A 22 17.93 -28.19 -14.43
N SER A 23 17.11 -29.23 -14.48
CA SER A 23 15.85 -29.26 -15.18
C SER A 23 15.05 -28.07 -14.69
N MET A 24 15.13 -26.97 -15.44
CA MET A 24 14.18 -25.87 -15.38
C MET A 24 12.87 -26.41 -15.96
N VAL A 25 12.20 -27.28 -15.19
CA VAL A 25 10.79 -27.53 -15.43
C VAL A 25 10.12 -26.20 -15.08
N PRO A 26 9.40 -25.54 -15.99
CA PRO A 26 8.46 -24.52 -15.58
C PRO A 26 7.53 -25.23 -14.60
N VAL A 27 7.43 -24.74 -13.36
CA VAL A 27 6.37 -25.20 -12.47
C VAL A 27 5.07 -24.83 -13.19
N GLU A 28 4.49 -25.78 -13.93
CA GLU A 28 3.18 -25.65 -14.55
C GLU A 28 2.18 -25.53 -13.40
N ARG A 29 1.90 -24.28 -13.02
CA ARG A 29 0.89 -24.00 -12.02
C ARG A 29 -0.44 -24.49 -12.53
N THR A 30 -1.18 -25.17 -11.66
CA THR A 30 -2.50 -25.64 -12.05
C THR A 30 -3.40 -24.42 -12.34
N PRO A 31 -4.38 -24.54 -13.26
CA PRO A 31 -5.34 -23.46 -13.52
C PRO A 31 -6.04 -22.96 -12.24
N ALA A 32 -6.23 -23.83 -11.24
CA ALA A 32 -6.77 -23.48 -9.93
C ALA A 32 -5.84 -22.52 -9.15
N GLU A 33 -4.53 -22.82 -9.08
CA GLU A 33 -3.54 -21.96 -8.42
C GLU A 33 -3.40 -20.59 -9.12
N ALA A 34 -3.53 -20.57 -10.45
CA ALA A 34 -3.52 -19.33 -11.22
C ALA A 34 -4.77 -18.47 -10.93
N ALA A 35 -5.96 -19.08 -10.89
CA ALA A 35 -7.22 -18.42 -10.57
C ALA A 35 -7.24 -17.85 -9.13
N ASP A 36 -6.72 -18.61 -8.17
CA ASP A 36 -6.59 -18.18 -6.77
C ASP A 36 -5.66 -16.97 -6.63
N ARG A 37 -4.51 -16.99 -7.32
CA ARG A 37 -3.58 -15.86 -7.32
C ARG A 37 -4.21 -14.59 -7.91
N LEU A 38 -4.91 -14.73 -9.04
CA LEU A 38 -5.64 -13.62 -9.67
C LEU A 38 -6.69 -13.04 -8.72
N SER A 39 -7.45 -13.91 -8.04
CA SER A 39 -8.47 -13.49 -7.09
C SER A 39 -7.89 -12.73 -5.90
N ARG A 40 -6.75 -13.20 -5.34
CA ARG A 40 -6.02 -12.48 -4.28
C ARG A 40 -5.54 -11.11 -4.72
N LYS A 41 -4.95 -11.00 -5.92
CA LYS A 41 -4.51 -9.72 -6.50
C LYS A 41 -5.67 -8.73 -6.65
N PHE A 42 -6.81 -9.16 -7.19
CA PHE A 42 -7.98 -8.29 -7.32
C PHE A 42 -8.52 -7.82 -5.98
N ALA A 43 -8.55 -8.68 -4.96
CA ALA A 43 -8.96 -8.32 -3.62
C ALA A 43 -8.01 -7.28 -2.99
N GLN A 44 -6.70 -7.45 -3.19
CA GLN A 44 -5.66 -6.56 -2.70
C GLN A 44 -5.70 -5.18 -3.37
N GLU A 45 -5.78 -5.14 -4.70
CA GLU A 45 -5.95 -3.88 -5.45
C GLU A 45 -7.22 -3.13 -5.04
N SER A 46 -8.32 -3.87 -4.83
CA SER A 46 -9.58 -3.29 -4.37
C SER A 46 -9.45 -2.71 -2.95
N ARG A 47 -8.78 -3.43 -2.05
CA ARG A 47 -8.48 -2.95 -0.69
C ARG A 47 -7.64 -1.67 -0.73
N LEU A 48 -6.57 -1.64 -1.51
CA LEU A 48 -5.70 -0.46 -1.67
C LEU A 48 -6.48 0.74 -2.19
N ARG A 49 -7.34 0.55 -3.21
CA ARG A 49 -8.19 1.61 -3.75
C ARG A 49 -9.13 2.19 -2.69
N ILE A 50 -9.75 1.33 -1.89
CA ILE A 50 -10.66 1.75 -0.82
C ILE A 50 -9.90 2.54 0.26
N LEU A 51 -8.75 2.05 0.71
CA LEU A 51 -7.94 2.72 1.73
C LEU A 51 -7.44 4.08 1.26
N ARG A 52 -6.95 4.16 0.02
CA ARG A 52 -6.55 5.43 -0.60
C ARG A 52 -7.71 6.43 -0.65
N SER A 53 -8.90 5.98 -1.05
CA SER A 53 -10.10 6.82 -1.08
C SER A 53 -10.48 7.32 0.31
N LYS A 54 -10.43 6.44 1.33
CA LYS A 54 -10.70 6.80 2.72
C LYS A 54 -9.71 7.85 3.24
N ALA A 55 -8.42 7.69 2.98
CA ALA A 55 -7.40 8.66 3.36
C ALA A 55 -7.66 10.03 2.71
N ALA A 56 -7.99 10.05 1.41
CA ALA A 56 -8.31 11.27 0.69
C ALA A 56 -9.56 11.99 1.26
N VAL A 57 -10.62 11.23 1.56
CA VAL A 57 -11.84 11.78 2.17
C VAL A 57 -11.56 12.34 3.57
N ALA A 58 -10.82 11.61 4.40
CA ALA A 58 -10.49 12.07 5.75
C ALA A 58 -9.63 13.34 5.71
N ARG A 59 -8.70 13.46 4.76
CA ARG A 59 -7.95 14.69 4.56
C ARG A 59 -8.84 15.86 4.13
N SER A 60 -9.76 15.61 3.19
CA SER A 60 -10.72 16.63 2.77
C SER A 60 -11.62 17.11 3.92
N GLU A 61 -11.96 16.24 4.88
CA GLU A 61 -12.72 16.62 6.08
C GLU A 61 -11.91 17.58 6.98
N VAL A 62 -10.62 17.32 7.16
CA VAL A 62 -9.72 18.23 7.89
C VAL A 62 -9.69 19.59 7.23
N ASP A 63 -9.52 19.64 5.91
CA ASP A 63 -9.44 20.90 5.16
C ASP A 63 -10.76 21.67 5.23
N ALA A 64 -11.90 20.97 5.15
CA ALA A 64 -13.22 21.57 5.26
C ALA A 64 -13.48 22.18 6.66
N LEU A 65 -13.06 21.49 7.73
CA LEU A 65 -13.18 22.02 9.10
C LEU A 65 -12.20 23.17 9.36
N ALA A 66 -10.98 23.06 8.86
CA ALA A 66 -9.98 24.11 8.98
C ALA A 66 -10.40 25.40 8.26
N ALA A 67 -11.14 25.30 7.15
CA ALA A 67 -11.66 26.46 6.44
C ALA A 67 -12.73 27.26 7.23
N VAL A 68 -13.37 26.64 8.22
CA VAL A 68 -14.35 27.30 9.11
C VAL A 68 -13.68 27.87 10.36
N HIS A 69 -12.48 27.41 10.69
CA HIS A 69 -11.72 27.88 11.85
C HIS A 69 -11.23 29.31 11.61
N LEU A 70 -11.46 30.20 12.57
CA LEU A 70 -10.92 31.55 12.47
C LEU A 70 -9.40 31.51 12.62
N ASP A 71 -8.70 32.33 11.85
CA ASP A 71 -7.28 32.57 12.11
C ASP A 71 -7.12 33.29 13.47
N PRO A 72 -6.01 33.07 14.18
CA PRO A 72 -5.82 33.62 15.53
C PRO A 72 -5.93 35.14 15.60
N ASP A 73 -5.43 35.85 14.58
CA ASP A 73 -5.42 37.31 14.54
C ASP A 73 -6.85 37.85 14.38
N THR A 74 -7.64 37.28 13.45
CA THR A 74 -9.06 37.61 13.30
C THR A 74 -9.86 37.29 14.56
N LEU A 75 -9.57 36.17 15.23
CA LEU A 75 -10.22 35.83 16.49
C LEU A 75 -9.90 36.86 17.58
N GLU A 76 -8.66 37.31 17.69
CA GLU A 76 -8.24 38.34 18.65
C GLU A 76 -9.00 39.66 18.39
N ASP A 77 -9.01 40.14 17.15
CA ASP A 77 -9.73 41.36 16.75
C ASP A 77 -11.23 41.31 17.08
N LEU A 78 -11.86 40.14 16.85
CA LEU A 78 -13.27 39.94 17.18
C LEU A 78 -13.52 39.88 18.68
N LEU A 79 -12.59 39.32 19.46
CA LEU A 79 -12.71 39.24 20.91
C LEU A 79 -12.54 40.60 21.58
N ASP A 80 -11.65 41.45 21.06
CA ASP A 80 -11.38 42.78 21.60
C ASP A 80 -12.56 43.74 21.45
N THR A 81 -13.34 43.58 20.38
CA THR A 81 -14.51 44.43 20.08
C THR A 81 -15.83 43.85 20.57
N ALA A 82 -15.85 42.58 21.00
CA ALA A 82 -17.06 41.89 21.42
C ALA A 82 -17.54 42.29 22.83
N SER A 83 -18.86 42.34 23.01
CA SER A 83 -19.45 42.34 24.36
C SER A 83 -19.05 41.06 25.12
N PRO A 84 -19.01 41.06 26.46
CA PRO A 84 -18.58 39.88 27.23
C PRO A 84 -19.32 38.59 26.88
N ARG A 85 -20.63 38.66 26.67
CA ARG A 85 -21.46 37.51 26.27
C ARG A 85 -21.16 37.03 24.84
N ALA A 86 -20.86 37.94 23.93
CA ALA A 86 -20.49 37.58 22.56
C ALA A 86 -19.09 36.94 22.52
N ALA A 87 -18.14 37.48 23.27
CA ALA A 87 -16.80 36.92 23.40
C ALA A 87 -16.81 35.50 23.98
N GLU A 88 -17.63 35.25 25.01
CA GLU A 88 -17.81 33.91 25.58
C GLU A 88 -18.34 32.91 24.54
N ARG A 89 -19.39 33.28 23.79
CA ARG A 89 -19.93 32.44 22.72
C ARG A 89 -18.90 32.15 21.63
N LEU A 90 -18.12 33.15 21.24
CA LEU A 90 -17.10 33.02 20.20
C LEU A 90 -15.97 32.09 20.65
N ARG A 91 -15.49 32.23 21.89
CA ARG A 91 -14.49 31.31 22.46
C ARG A 91 -14.99 29.88 22.49
N THR A 92 -16.24 29.66 22.91
CA THR A 92 -16.84 28.32 22.94
C THR A 92 -16.92 27.72 21.53
N SER A 93 -17.41 28.47 20.53
CA SER A 93 -17.52 27.95 19.17
C SER A 93 -16.14 27.65 18.56
N GLU A 94 -15.16 28.54 18.72
CA GLU A 94 -13.81 28.30 18.20
C GLU A 94 -13.12 27.13 18.90
N HIS A 95 -13.36 26.95 20.20
CA HIS A 95 -12.85 25.78 20.92
C HIS A 95 -13.47 24.49 20.39
N GLU A 96 -14.79 24.45 20.18
CA GLU A 96 -15.47 23.29 19.60
C GLU A 96 -14.96 22.97 18.19
N ILE A 97 -14.71 23.98 17.36
CA ILE A 97 -14.11 23.82 16.02
C ILE A 97 -12.69 23.27 16.14
N SER A 98 -11.88 23.81 17.05
CA SER A 98 -10.50 23.35 17.32
C SER A 98 -10.46 21.87 17.68
N VAL A 99 -11.34 21.43 18.58
CA VAL A 99 -11.44 20.02 18.99
C VAL A 99 -11.82 19.14 17.80
N ARG A 100 -12.81 19.55 17.01
CA ARG A 100 -13.23 18.79 15.81
C ARG A 100 -12.13 18.69 14.76
N VAL A 101 -11.35 19.75 14.55
CA VAL A 101 -10.19 19.74 13.66
C VAL A 101 -9.14 18.76 14.16
N ALA A 102 -8.84 18.75 15.46
CA ALA A 102 -7.89 17.81 16.05
C ALA A 102 -8.34 16.35 15.88
N ASP A 103 -9.61 16.05 16.18
CA ASP A 103 -10.19 14.71 16.00
C ASP A 103 -10.16 14.26 14.53
N ALA A 104 -10.50 15.17 13.61
CA ALA A 104 -10.46 14.89 12.17
C ALA A 104 -9.03 14.62 11.69
N ARG A 105 -8.03 15.38 12.19
CA ARG A 105 -6.61 15.15 11.88
C ARG A 105 -6.16 13.78 12.32
N GLN A 106 -6.50 13.37 13.55
CA GLN A 106 -6.18 12.04 14.05
C GLN A 106 -6.78 10.93 13.18
N LYS A 107 -8.04 11.10 12.73
CA LYS A 107 -8.68 10.14 11.81
C LYS A 107 -8.02 10.10 10.45
N ALA A 108 -7.61 11.26 9.92
CA ALA A 108 -6.92 11.36 8.63
C ALA A 108 -5.54 10.67 8.70
N GLU A 109 -4.77 10.94 9.75
CA GLU A 109 -3.47 10.28 10.00
C GLU A 109 -3.62 8.76 10.13
N ALA A 110 -4.63 8.30 10.87
CA ALA A 110 -4.90 6.87 11.00
C ALA A 110 -5.30 6.21 9.66
N ALA A 111 -6.09 6.92 8.84
CA ALA A 111 -6.49 6.43 7.51
C ALA A 111 -5.32 6.39 6.53
N GLU A 112 -4.44 7.38 6.58
CA GLU A 112 -3.20 7.44 5.80
C GLU A 112 -2.25 6.32 6.21
N ALA A 113 -1.98 6.15 7.50
CA ALA A 113 -1.14 5.06 8.01
C ALA A 113 -1.68 3.67 7.63
N ALA A 114 -3.01 3.48 7.66
CA ALA A 114 -3.62 2.23 7.22
C ALA A 114 -3.44 1.96 5.71
N TYR A 115 -3.46 3.02 4.89
CA TYR A 115 -3.16 2.91 3.46
C TYR A 115 -1.68 2.61 3.21
N GLU A 116 -0.77 3.33 3.87
CA GLU A 116 0.68 3.12 3.76
C GLU A 116 1.07 1.70 4.17
N GLN A 117 0.55 1.22 5.30
CA GLN A 117 0.80 -0.15 5.74
C GLN A 117 0.30 -1.17 4.72
N ALA A 118 -0.89 -0.96 4.15
CA ALA A 118 -1.41 -1.88 3.13
C ALA A 118 -0.58 -1.86 1.84
N VAL A 119 0.04 -0.73 1.49
CA VAL A 119 0.98 -0.63 0.36
C VAL A 119 2.26 -1.42 0.66
N LEU A 120 2.80 -1.30 1.87
CA LEU A 120 3.98 -2.08 2.29
C LEU A 120 3.69 -3.59 2.29
N ASP A 121 2.54 -4.00 2.81
CA ASP A 121 2.10 -5.40 2.81
C ASP A 121 2.02 -5.97 1.37
N ASP A 122 1.61 -5.15 0.39
CA ASP A 122 1.55 -5.52 -1.04
C ASP A 122 2.95 -5.67 -1.66
N PHE A 123 3.90 -4.80 -1.30
CA PHE A 123 5.30 -4.94 -1.70
C PHE A 123 5.92 -6.24 -1.17
N ASP A 124 5.75 -6.53 0.12
CA ASP A 124 6.28 -7.74 0.76
C ASP A 124 5.68 -9.03 0.17
N GLU A 125 4.40 -9.00 -0.25
CA GLU A 125 3.77 -10.13 -0.93
C GLU A 125 4.22 -10.28 -2.39
N ALA A 126 4.58 -9.18 -3.06
CA ALA A 126 5.12 -9.22 -4.42
C ALA A 126 6.55 -9.80 -4.49
N GLU A 127 7.33 -9.70 -3.41
CA GLU A 127 8.70 -10.22 -3.32
C GLU A 127 8.79 -11.71 -2.89
N ARG A 128 7.67 -12.32 -2.45
CA ARG A 128 7.58 -13.77 -2.11
C ARG A 128 7.23 -14.65 -3.31
#